data_AF-A0A7S1MN44-F1
#
_entry.id   AF-A0A7S1MN44-F1
#
_cell.length_a   1.000
_cell.length_b   1.000
_cell.length_c   1.000
_cell.angle_alpha   90.00
_cell.angle_beta   90.00
_cell.angle_gamma   90.00
#
_symmetry.space_group_name_H-M   'P 1'
#
loop_
_entity.id
_entity.type
_entity.pdbx_description
1 polymer ?
#
loop_
_entity_poly.entity_id
_entity_poly.type
_entity_poly.pdbx_seq_one_letter_code
_entity_poly.pdbx_strand_id
1 'polypeptide(L)'
;MDAVNAEKSKLVQRQKQQKQELEKKVKKLKGAMKEAAAKELEELEEKHEAELAEFDKEKGSGGGASAKPAAAAPAAEAEPAKDAKKFRERHWSGLSKKELEDECVARGIGKKGSKEDLIQKLIIFHQDLATRAAEAGEDSDDRKSDKEDEDSEDEDGSDEEESESDDEDAVEVDQEELERQAKREKLVQKAIIFLFKEKCPGSFPLDELIDKLKMVNVANFAPEKLGYKTLEKFVKGQPPKVLLYDRKTQVISPPKTAASASSS
;
A
#
# COMPACT_ATOMS: atom_id res chain seq x y z
N MET A 1 -31.19 -13.83 9.62
CA MET A 1 -30.31 -12.64 9.56
C MET A 1 -30.18 -12.10 8.13
N ASP A 2 -30.39 -12.93 7.10
CA ASP A 2 -30.21 -12.52 5.69
C ASP A 2 -31.23 -11.52 5.16
N ALA A 3 -32.48 -11.55 5.65
CA ALA A 3 -33.54 -10.65 5.18
C ALA A 3 -33.29 -9.17 5.56
N VAL A 4 -32.83 -8.92 6.80
CA VAL A 4 -32.50 -7.56 7.29
C VAL A 4 -31.28 -7.00 6.56
N ASN A 5 -30.27 -7.85 6.32
CA ASN A 5 -29.09 -7.46 5.53
C ASN A 5 -29.45 -7.17 4.07
N ALA A 6 -30.38 -7.92 3.47
CA ALA A 6 -30.87 -7.67 2.11
C ALA A 6 -31.65 -6.34 2.02
N GLU A 7 -32.45 -6.01 3.03
CA GLU A 7 -33.16 -4.72 3.11
C GLU A 7 -32.19 -3.55 3.29
N LYS A 8 -31.19 -3.69 4.18
CA LYS A 8 -30.12 -2.70 4.34
C LYS A 8 -29.35 -2.47 3.04
N SER A 9 -29.01 -3.56 2.33
CA SER A 9 -28.30 -3.48 1.05
C SER A 9 -29.12 -2.74 -0.02
N LYS A 10 -30.43 -3.01 -0.11
CA LYS A 10 -31.33 -2.28 -1.02
C LYS A 10 -31.42 -0.79 -0.67
N LEU A 11 -31.47 -0.47 0.62
CA LEU A 11 -31.52 0.91 1.11
C LEU A 11 -30.24 1.67 0.72
N VAL A 12 -29.06 1.10 1.03
CA VAL A 12 -27.76 1.68 0.66
C VAL A 12 -27.64 1.85 -0.86
N GLN A 13 -28.12 0.89 -1.65
CA GLN A 13 -28.07 0.98 -3.10
C GLN A 13 -28.95 2.10 -3.65
N ARG A 14 -30.15 2.29 -3.08
CA ARG A 14 -31.05 3.40 -3.42
C ARG A 14 -30.42 4.75 -3.06
N GLN A 15 -29.86 4.86 -1.87
CA GLN A 15 -29.17 6.07 -1.40
C GLN A 15 -27.98 6.43 -2.31
N LYS A 16 -27.19 5.43 -2.72
CA LYS A 16 -26.08 5.61 -3.67
C LYS A 16 -26.54 6.12 -5.04
N GLN A 17 -27.67 5.62 -5.57
CA GLN A 17 -28.22 6.10 -6.83
C GLN A 17 -28.65 7.57 -6.74
N GLN A 18 -29.32 7.96 -5.65
CA GLN A 18 -29.77 9.33 -5.43
C GLN A 18 -28.60 10.32 -5.32
N LYS A 19 -27.53 9.96 -4.61
CA LYS A 19 -26.30 10.77 -4.54
C LYS A 19 -25.67 10.98 -5.91
N GLN A 20 -25.53 9.92 -6.71
CA GLN A 20 -24.95 10.01 -8.05
C GLN A 20 -25.77 10.87 -9.00
N GLU A 21 -27.11 10.87 -8.88
CA GLU A 21 -27.98 11.74 -9.68
C GLU A 21 -27.83 13.21 -9.29
N LEU A 22 -27.77 13.52 -7.99
CA LEU A 22 -27.57 14.88 -7.50
C LEU A 22 -26.16 15.39 -7.80
N GLU A 23 -25.13 14.57 -7.67
CA GLU A 23 -23.76 14.93 -8.02
C GLU A 23 -23.64 15.28 -9.53
N LYS A 24 -24.31 14.51 -10.39
CA LYS A 24 -24.41 14.83 -11.83
C LYS A 24 -25.17 16.14 -12.06
N LYS A 25 -26.21 16.46 -11.29
CA LYS A 25 -26.93 17.73 -11.36
C LYS A 25 -26.04 18.90 -10.91
N VAL A 26 -25.33 18.76 -9.79
CA VAL A 26 -24.35 19.76 -9.29
C VAL A 26 -23.25 20.02 -10.33
N LYS A 27 -22.78 18.99 -11.03
CA LYS A 27 -21.77 19.15 -12.09
C LYS A 27 -22.31 19.84 -13.35
N LYS A 28 -23.60 19.71 -13.65
CA LYS A 28 -24.24 20.33 -14.82
C LYS A 28 -24.71 21.76 -14.57
N LEU A 29 -25.11 22.07 -13.33
CA LEU A 29 -25.57 23.40 -12.93
C LEU A 29 -24.38 24.34 -12.64
N LYS A 30 -24.57 25.64 -12.84
CA LYS A 30 -23.56 26.70 -12.58
C LYS A 30 -24.20 27.82 -11.75
N GLY A 31 -23.37 28.57 -11.03
CA GLY A 31 -23.82 29.71 -10.21
C GLY A 31 -24.72 29.29 -9.04
N ALA A 32 -25.69 30.13 -8.70
CA ALA A 32 -26.60 29.92 -7.55
C ALA A 32 -27.36 28.57 -7.59
N MET A 33 -27.63 28.02 -8.78
CA MET A 33 -28.28 26.70 -8.90
C MET A 33 -27.35 25.55 -8.51
N LYS A 34 -26.02 25.73 -8.65
CA LYS A 34 -25.03 24.76 -8.18
C LYS A 34 -24.94 24.74 -6.66
N GLU A 35 -24.97 25.91 -6.03
CA GLU A 35 -24.96 26.03 -4.56
C GLU A 35 -26.23 25.44 -3.94
N ALA A 36 -27.41 25.72 -4.54
CA ALA A 36 -28.66 25.11 -4.11
C ALA A 36 -28.64 23.58 -4.24
N ALA A 37 -28.13 23.03 -5.35
CA ALA A 37 -28.02 21.59 -5.55
C ALA A 37 -26.94 20.93 -4.67
N ALA A 38 -25.87 21.65 -4.32
CA ALA A 38 -24.85 21.16 -3.40
C ALA A 38 -25.39 21.09 -1.96
N LYS A 39 -26.16 22.10 -1.55
CA LYS A 39 -26.87 22.09 -0.27
C LYS A 39 -27.92 20.98 -0.19
N GLU A 40 -28.67 20.76 -1.27
CA GLU A 40 -29.63 19.65 -1.35
C GLU A 40 -28.93 18.28 -1.29
N LEU A 41 -27.70 18.17 -1.84
CA LEU A 41 -26.90 16.96 -1.72
C LEU A 41 -26.51 16.72 -0.26
N GLU A 42 -25.99 17.72 0.44
CA GLU A 42 -25.60 17.64 1.85
C GLU A 42 -26.78 17.27 2.77
N GLU A 43 -27.93 17.95 2.63
CA GLU A 43 -29.15 17.62 3.38
C GLU A 43 -29.67 16.20 3.08
N LEU A 44 -29.42 15.68 1.87
CA LEU A 44 -29.80 14.33 1.49
C LEU A 44 -28.83 13.30 2.07
N GLU A 45 -27.55 13.62 2.24
CA GLU A 45 -26.59 12.76 2.95
C GLU A 45 -26.93 12.64 4.44
N GLU A 46 -27.28 13.75 5.09
CA GLU A 46 -27.73 13.76 6.49
C GLU A 46 -29.01 12.92 6.68
N LYS A 47 -29.98 13.04 5.77
CA LYS A 47 -31.20 12.21 5.78
C LYS A 47 -30.88 10.73 5.59
N HIS A 48 -29.94 10.40 4.71
CA HIS A 48 -29.53 9.01 4.46
C HIS A 48 -28.84 8.40 5.68
N GLU A 49 -27.99 9.17 6.36
CA GLU A 49 -27.33 8.74 7.60
C GLU A 49 -28.36 8.53 8.71
N ALA A 50 -29.32 9.44 8.87
CA ALA A 50 -30.40 9.30 9.83
C ALA A 50 -31.30 8.08 9.54
N GLU A 51 -31.66 7.84 8.28
CA GLU A 51 -32.48 6.69 7.85
C GLU A 51 -31.76 5.35 8.08
N LEU A 52 -30.44 5.31 7.85
CA LEU A 52 -29.63 4.12 8.16
C LEU A 52 -29.51 3.89 9.67
N ALA A 53 -29.34 4.95 10.47
CA ALA A 53 -29.30 4.86 11.91
C ALA A 53 -30.65 4.41 12.49
N GLU A 54 -31.76 4.89 11.94
CA GLU A 54 -33.11 4.46 12.32
C GLU A 54 -33.39 3.02 11.90
N PHE A 55 -32.97 2.61 10.70
CA PHE A 55 -33.04 1.22 10.23
C PHE A 55 -32.25 0.28 11.15
N ASP A 56 -31.04 0.65 11.55
CA ASP A 56 -30.22 -0.14 12.48
C ASP A 56 -30.82 -0.16 13.89
N LYS A 57 -31.48 0.92 14.33
CA LYS A 57 -32.18 0.97 15.62
C LYS A 57 -33.44 0.09 15.62
N GLU A 58 -34.21 0.09 14.54
CA GLU A 58 -35.48 -0.64 14.44
C GLU A 58 -35.28 -2.13 14.12
N LYS A 59 -34.32 -2.46 13.25
CA LYS A 59 -34.09 -3.84 12.77
C LYS A 59 -32.85 -4.50 13.37
N GLY A 60 -31.94 -3.76 14.00
CA GLY A 60 -30.71 -4.26 14.63
C GLY A 60 -30.81 -4.60 16.11
N SER A 61 -31.93 -4.34 16.78
CA SER A 61 -32.16 -4.65 18.22
C SER A 61 -32.44 -6.13 18.52
N GLY A 62 -32.02 -7.06 17.65
CA GLY A 62 -32.33 -8.49 17.75
C GLY A 62 -31.11 -9.37 18.04
N GLY A 63 -30.47 -9.21 19.20
CA GLY A 63 -29.63 -10.27 19.78
C GLY A 63 -28.38 -9.84 20.55
N GLY A 64 -28.50 -9.76 21.88
CA GLY A 64 -27.38 -10.08 22.80
C GLY A 64 -26.92 -8.95 23.73
N ALA A 65 -27.59 -8.81 24.87
CA ALA A 65 -27.06 -8.08 26.02
C ALA A 65 -26.59 -9.05 27.12
N SER A 66 -25.31 -8.96 27.51
CA SER A 66 -24.72 -9.17 28.86
C SER A 66 -23.18 -9.19 28.69
N ALA A 67 -22.34 -8.46 29.41
CA ALA A 67 -22.44 -7.98 30.78
C ALA A 67 -21.57 -6.73 31.07
N LYS A 68 -22.16 -5.84 31.89
CA LYS A 68 -21.69 -5.06 33.06
C LYS A 68 -20.23 -4.50 33.16
N PRO A 69 -20.06 -3.24 33.64
CA PRO A 69 -18.76 -2.56 33.77
C PRO A 69 -18.05 -2.87 35.10
N ALA A 70 -16.72 -2.93 35.06
CA ALA A 70 -15.87 -2.77 36.23
C ALA A 70 -14.59 -2.05 35.82
N ALA A 71 -14.35 -0.91 36.46
CA ALA A 71 -13.14 -0.11 36.34
C ALA A 71 -12.00 -0.75 37.15
N ALA A 72 -10.81 -0.84 36.57
CA ALA A 72 -9.50 -0.55 37.17
C ALA A 72 -8.39 -0.92 36.16
N ALA A 73 -7.56 0.07 35.81
CA ALA A 73 -6.23 -0.13 35.21
C ALA A 73 -5.21 -0.44 36.34
N PRO A 74 -3.89 -0.63 36.08
CA PRO A 74 -3.16 -0.99 34.85
C PRO A 74 -2.16 -2.17 35.05
N ALA A 75 -1.71 -2.84 33.98
CA ALA A 75 -0.32 -3.33 33.79
C ALA A 75 -0.17 -4.22 32.54
N ALA A 76 0.68 -3.73 31.64
CA ALA A 76 1.62 -4.38 30.72
C ALA A 76 1.59 -5.90 30.42
N GLU A 77 1.83 -6.14 29.11
CA GLU A 77 2.49 -7.28 28.43
C GLU A 77 1.68 -8.44 27.82
N ALA A 78 1.79 -8.47 26.48
CA ALA A 78 1.86 -9.60 25.55
C ALA A 78 0.61 -10.46 25.26
N GLU A 79 -0.12 -10.14 24.18
CA GLU A 79 -0.85 -11.08 23.29
C GLU A 79 -1.15 -10.38 21.92
N PRO A 80 -0.27 -10.43 20.89
CA PRO A 80 -0.50 -9.70 19.63
C PRO A 80 -1.50 -10.38 18.66
N ALA A 81 -1.92 -11.62 18.92
CA ALA A 81 -2.66 -12.42 17.93
C ALA A 81 -4.20 -12.32 18.00
N LYS A 82 -4.77 -11.81 19.10
CA LYS A 82 -6.23 -11.78 19.31
C LYS A 82 -6.90 -10.45 18.90
N ASP A 83 -6.14 -9.37 18.75
CA ASP A 83 -6.68 -8.06 18.37
C ASP A 83 -6.88 -7.86 16.85
N ALA A 84 -6.19 -8.64 16.01
CA ALA A 84 -6.34 -8.55 14.56
C ALA A 84 -7.74 -8.96 14.06
N LYS A 85 -8.48 -9.81 14.81
CA LYS A 85 -9.84 -10.24 14.43
C LYS A 85 -10.94 -9.30 14.92
N LYS A 86 -10.76 -8.60 16.05
CA LYS A 86 -11.67 -7.52 16.49
C LYS A 86 -11.58 -6.27 15.62
N PHE A 87 -10.53 -6.16 14.81
CA PHE A 87 -10.28 -5.00 13.96
C PHE A 87 -11.28 -4.85 12.81
N ARG A 88 -11.73 -5.96 12.19
CA ARG A 88 -12.59 -5.90 11.00
C ARG A 88 -14.01 -5.38 11.28
N GLU A 89 -14.40 -5.31 12.55
CA GLU A 89 -15.74 -4.86 12.98
C GLU A 89 -15.75 -3.48 13.64
N ARG A 90 -14.59 -2.81 13.81
CA ARG A 90 -14.57 -1.47 14.41
C ARG A 90 -15.03 -0.44 13.37
N HIS A 91 -16.27 0.02 13.54
CA HIS A 91 -16.90 1.03 12.71
C HIS A 91 -16.26 2.42 12.93
N TRP A 92 -15.11 2.68 12.31
CA TRP A 92 -14.41 3.97 12.37
C TRP A 92 -15.29 5.14 11.93
N SER A 93 -16.27 4.90 11.04
CA SER A 93 -17.24 5.90 10.58
C SER A 93 -18.13 6.46 11.70
N GLY A 94 -18.37 5.68 12.75
CA GLY A 94 -19.23 6.06 13.88
C GLY A 94 -18.54 6.90 14.95
N LEU A 95 -17.22 7.05 14.89
CA LEU A 95 -16.48 7.87 15.84
C LEU A 95 -16.55 9.36 15.46
N SER A 96 -16.53 10.22 16.46
CA SER A 96 -16.38 11.65 16.27
C SER A 96 -14.97 11.99 15.76
N LYS A 97 -14.81 13.16 15.15
CA LYS A 97 -13.50 13.62 14.66
C LYS A 97 -12.44 13.62 15.77
N LYS A 98 -12.82 14.02 16.99
CA LYS A 98 -11.92 14.07 18.15
C LYS A 98 -11.46 12.67 18.58
N GLU A 99 -12.37 11.70 18.61
CA GLU A 99 -12.02 10.31 18.93
C GLU A 99 -11.11 9.68 17.87
N LEU A 100 -11.30 10.03 16.59
CA LEU A 100 -10.42 9.60 15.51
C LEU A 100 -9.03 10.25 15.61
N GLU A 101 -8.95 11.52 15.99
CA GLU A 101 -7.67 12.19 16.27
C GLU A 101 -6.94 11.51 17.44
N ASP A 102 -7.64 11.20 18.53
CA ASP A 102 -7.08 10.55 19.72
C ASP A 102 -6.57 9.13 19.40
N GLU A 103 -7.34 8.35 18.63
CA GLU A 103 -6.92 7.02 18.14
C GLU A 103 -5.70 7.11 17.20
N CYS A 104 -5.68 8.08 16.29
CA CYS A 104 -4.51 8.33 15.44
C CYS A 104 -3.27 8.62 16.29
N VAL A 105 -3.36 9.53 17.27
CA VAL A 105 -2.23 9.89 18.15
C VAL A 105 -1.77 8.69 18.97
N ALA A 106 -2.70 7.91 19.55
CA ALA A 106 -2.37 6.72 20.33
C ALA A 106 -1.58 5.67 19.53
N ARG A 107 -1.72 5.67 18.21
CA ARG A 107 -1.06 4.76 17.26
C ARG A 107 0.15 5.36 16.56
N GLY A 108 0.53 6.60 16.90
CA GLY A 108 1.62 7.32 16.26
C GLY A 108 1.30 7.83 14.85
N ILE A 109 0.01 7.90 14.49
CA ILE A 109 -0.46 8.42 13.20
C ILE A 109 -0.75 9.91 13.32
N GLY A 110 -0.45 10.69 12.27
CA GLY A 110 -0.70 12.13 12.26
C GLY A 110 -2.18 12.51 12.39
N LYS A 111 -2.51 13.37 13.37
CA LYS A 111 -3.87 13.87 13.68
C LYS A 111 -4.46 14.92 12.73
N LYS A 112 -3.74 15.31 11.67
CA LYS A 112 -4.20 16.34 10.72
C LYS A 112 -5.04 15.68 9.63
N GLY A 113 -6.23 16.21 9.34
CA GLY A 113 -7.08 15.73 8.26
C GLY A 113 -8.58 16.06 8.45
N SER A 114 -9.39 15.73 7.43
CA SER A 114 -10.84 15.59 7.58
C SER A 114 -11.18 14.30 8.35
N LYS A 115 -12.46 14.14 8.74
CA LYS A 115 -12.92 12.93 9.43
C LYS A 115 -12.63 11.67 8.59
N GLU A 116 -12.88 11.75 7.29
CA GLU A 116 -12.67 10.70 6.29
C GLU A 116 -11.18 10.37 6.12
N ASP A 117 -10.31 11.39 6.15
CA ASP A 117 -8.86 11.22 6.05
C ASP A 117 -8.30 10.46 7.28
N LEU A 118 -8.76 10.81 8.49
CA LEU A 118 -8.40 10.09 9.72
C LEU A 118 -8.90 8.65 9.70
N ILE A 119 -10.12 8.42 9.22
CA ILE A 119 -10.67 7.06 9.04
C ILE A 119 -9.82 6.25 8.06
N GLN A 120 -9.44 6.83 6.91
CA GLN A 120 -8.59 6.15 5.93
C GLN A 120 -7.23 5.79 6.50
N LYS A 121 -6.59 6.73 7.22
CA LYS A 121 -5.32 6.51 7.91
C LYS A 121 -5.38 5.34 8.90
N LEU A 122 -6.44 5.26 9.69
CA LEU A 122 -6.64 4.15 10.63
C LEU A 122 -6.87 2.82 9.91
N ILE A 123 -7.63 2.82 8.80
CA ILE A 123 -7.83 1.61 7.98
C ILE A 123 -6.50 1.12 7.41
N ILE A 124 -5.69 2.01 6.83
CA ILE A 124 -4.40 1.67 6.21
C ILE A 124 -3.42 1.13 7.26
N PHE A 125 -3.27 1.83 8.39
CA PHE A 125 -2.38 1.42 9.48
C PHE A 125 -2.63 -0.03 9.92
N HIS A 126 -3.90 -0.41 9.99
CA HIS A 126 -4.25 -1.76 10.38
C HIS A 126 -4.15 -2.80 9.26
N GLN A 127 -4.36 -2.42 7.99
CA GLN A 127 -4.04 -3.28 6.86
C GLN A 127 -2.53 -3.59 6.85
N ASP A 128 -1.69 -2.58 7.09
CA ASP A 128 -0.24 -2.75 7.17
C ASP A 128 0.17 -3.64 8.35
N LEU A 129 -0.48 -3.51 9.51
CA LEU A 129 -0.27 -4.44 10.64
C LEU A 129 -0.67 -5.88 10.29
N ALA A 130 -1.79 -6.07 9.58
CA ALA A 130 -2.23 -7.40 9.16
C ALA A 130 -1.28 -8.03 8.13
N THR A 131 -0.75 -7.23 7.20
CA THR A 131 0.26 -7.67 6.22
C THR A 131 1.56 -8.03 6.92
N ARG A 132 2.05 -7.20 7.85
CA ARG A 132 3.26 -7.51 8.64
C ARG A 132 3.10 -8.76 9.50
N ALA A 133 1.93 -8.96 10.09
CA ALA A 133 1.63 -10.16 10.87
C ALA A 133 1.54 -11.43 9.99
N ALA A 134 1.08 -11.30 8.74
CA ALA A 134 1.09 -12.40 7.78
C ALA A 134 2.50 -12.73 7.31
N GLU A 135 3.33 -11.73 7.03
CA GLU A 135 4.73 -11.92 6.61
C GLU A 135 5.61 -12.48 7.75
N ALA A 136 5.30 -12.17 9.01
CA ALA A 136 5.99 -12.75 10.18
C ALA A 136 5.50 -14.16 10.55
N GLY A 137 4.40 -14.64 9.94
CA GLY A 137 3.83 -15.97 10.19
C GLY A 137 4.31 -17.07 9.23
N GLU A 138 5.17 -16.75 8.27
CA GLU A 138 5.66 -17.66 7.22
C GLU A 138 7.11 -18.16 7.47
N ASP A 139 7.63 -18.03 8.70
CA ASP A 139 8.96 -18.54 9.13
C ASP A 139 8.84 -19.50 10.33
N SER A 140 7.79 -20.33 10.36
CA SER A 140 7.74 -21.47 11.27
C SER A 140 6.96 -22.61 10.65
N ASP A 141 7.70 -23.72 10.53
CA ASP A 141 7.28 -25.11 10.33
C ASP A 141 7.62 -25.74 8.96
N ASP A 142 8.62 -26.62 9.04
CA ASP A 142 8.90 -27.80 8.21
C ASP A 142 9.79 -27.66 6.96
N ARG A 143 11.11 -27.73 7.19
CA ARG A 143 11.97 -28.70 6.46
C ARG A 143 13.18 -29.13 7.28
N LYS A 144 13.12 -30.40 7.67
CA LYS A 144 14.11 -31.19 8.41
C LYS A 144 15.16 -31.79 7.46
N SER A 145 16.43 -31.77 7.91
CA SER A 145 17.56 -32.65 7.52
C SER A 145 18.22 -32.41 6.16
N ASP A 146 19.43 -31.84 6.15
CA ASP A 146 20.66 -32.65 6.00
C ASP A 146 21.88 -31.87 6.53
N LYS A 147 22.94 -32.59 6.85
CA LYS A 147 23.98 -32.27 7.84
C LYS A 147 25.35 -32.19 7.15
N GLU A 148 26.25 -31.38 7.72
CA GLU A 148 27.72 -31.37 7.52
C GLU A 148 28.19 -30.85 6.13
N ASP A 149 29.09 -29.87 6.03
CA ASP A 149 30.49 -29.97 6.45
C ASP A 149 31.10 -28.63 6.89
N GLU A 150 32.12 -28.75 7.74
CA GLU A 150 32.96 -27.71 8.32
C GLU A 150 33.99 -27.15 7.31
N ASP A 151 34.81 -26.22 7.83
CA ASP A 151 36.15 -25.84 7.35
C ASP A 151 36.19 -24.75 6.26
N SER A 152 37.01 -23.69 6.30
CA SER A 152 37.97 -23.16 7.27
C SER A 152 38.50 -21.82 6.71
N GLU A 153 39.05 -20.99 7.60
CA GLU A 153 40.12 -19.98 7.41
C GLU A 153 39.88 -18.81 6.41
N ASP A 154 39.81 -17.55 6.85
CA ASP A 154 40.86 -16.67 7.38
C ASP A 154 41.86 -16.18 6.30
N GLU A 155 41.89 -14.86 6.12
CA GLU A 155 42.94 -13.95 5.60
C GLU A 155 42.24 -12.81 4.83
N ASP A 156 42.08 -11.63 5.43
CA ASP A 156 43.09 -10.60 5.68
C ASP A 156 43.60 -9.91 4.41
N GLY A 157 43.70 -8.58 4.51
CA GLY A 157 44.56 -7.78 3.66
C GLY A 157 43.85 -6.87 2.66
N SER A 158 43.68 -5.61 3.08
CA SER A 158 44.08 -4.41 2.30
C SER A 158 43.38 -4.14 0.97
N ASP A 159 43.13 -2.90 0.54
CA ASP A 159 43.33 -1.56 1.03
C ASP A 159 42.67 -0.67 -0.04
N GLU A 160 42.43 0.58 0.32
CA GLU A 160 42.59 1.72 -0.59
C GLU A 160 41.51 2.07 -1.67
N GLU A 161 40.97 3.29 -1.47
CA GLU A 161 40.52 4.27 -2.49
C GLU A 161 39.15 4.02 -3.17
N GLU A 162 38.16 4.92 -3.25
CA GLU A 162 38.03 6.35 -2.97
C GLU A 162 36.59 6.59 -2.50
N SER A 163 36.40 7.20 -1.33
CA SER A 163 35.09 7.72 -0.93
C SER A 163 34.93 9.11 -1.54
N GLU A 164 34.50 9.15 -2.80
CA GLU A 164 33.91 10.37 -3.35
C GLU A 164 32.58 10.62 -2.64
N SER A 165 32.69 11.40 -1.56
CA SER A 165 31.60 12.08 -0.88
C SER A 165 30.95 13.07 -1.86
N ASP A 166 30.05 12.56 -2.70
CA ASP A 166 29.07 13.39 -3.41
C ASP A 166 28.07 13.85 -2.34
N ASP A 167 28.38 15.00 -1.75
CA ASP A 167 27.54 15.82 -0.87
C ASP A 167 26.32 16.27 -1.70
N GLU A 168 25.42 15.32 -1.93
CA GLU A 168 24.15 15.53 -2.61
C GLU A 168 23.16 16.00 -1.57
N ASP A 169 22.95 17.32 -1.50
CA ASP A 169 21.82 18.00 -0.88
C ASP A 169 20.67 17.02 -0.59
N ALA A 170 20.51 16.66 0.70
CA ALA A 170 19.35 15.93 1.18
C ALA A 170 18.14 16.86 1.08
N VAL A 171 17.64 17.07 -0.15
CA VAL A 171 16.35 17.66 -0.40
C VAL A 171 15.38 16.79 0.37
N GLU A 172 14.70 17.35 1.38
CA GLU A 172 13.62 16.69 2.11
C GLU A 172 12.53 16.32 1.09
N VAL A 173 12.68 15.15 0.44
CA VAL A 173 11.70 14.61 -0.47
C VAL A 173 10.51 14.21 0.38
N ASP A 174 9.38 14.87 0.14
CA ASP A 174 8.11 14.58 0.78
C ASP A 174 7.83 13.07 0.74
N GLN A 175 7.51 12.50 1.90
CA GLN A 175 7.36 11.05 2.06
C GLN A 175 6.30 10.46 1.10
N GLU A 176 5.33 11.28 0.71
CA GLU A 176 4.33 10.94 -0.31
C GLU A 176 4.94 10.74 -1.72
N GLU A 177 5.93 11.53 -2.09
CA GLU A 177 6.60 11.40 -3.39
C GLU A 177 7.47 10.14 -3.45
N LEU A 178 8.13 9.78 -2.34
CA LEU A 178 8.95 8.58 -2.22
C LEU A 178 8.09 7.31 -2.40
N GLU A 179 6.88 7.28 -1.82
CA GLU A 179 5.94 6.19 -2.05
C GLU A 179 5.47 6.09 -3.51
N ARG A 180 5.23 7.23 -4.17
CA ARG A 180 4.85 7.25 -5.59
C ARG A 180 6.01 6.78 -6.47
N GLN A 181 7.24 7.19 -6.16
CA GLN A 181 8.44 6.72 -6.84
C GLN A 181 8.59 5.19 -6.70
N ALA A 182 8.47 4.64 -5.48
CA ALA A 182 8.54 3.21 -5.24
C ALA A 182 7.47 2.41 -6.01
N LYS A 183 6.24 2.94 -6.10
CA LYS A 183 5.17 2.31 -6.91
C LYS A 183 5.51 2.33 -8.40
N ARG A 184 6.00 3.45 -8.92
CA ARG A 184 6.42 3.56 -10.33
C ARG A 184 7.60 2.63 -10.62
N GLU A 185 8.58 2.55 -9.73
CA GLU A 185 9.74 1.67 -9.89
C GLU A 185 9.32 0.20 -9.92
N LYS A 186 8.48 -0.25 -8.98
CA LYS A 186 7.96 -1.62 -8.98
C LYS A 186 7.22 -1.99 -10.27
N LEU A 187 6.52 -1.05 -10.90
CA LEU A 187 5.87 -1.28 -12.20
C LEU A 187 6.91 -1.47 -13.32
N VAL A 188 7.96 -0.65 -13.33
CA VAL A 188 9.06 -0.77 -14.29
C VAL A 188 9.82 -2.08 -14.08
N GLN A 189 10.13 -2.46 -12.84
CA GLN A 189 10.75 -3.74 -12.50
C GLN A 189 9.95 -4.93 -13.04
N LYS A 190 8.63 -4.93 -12.83
CA LYS A 190 7.74 -5.97 -13.39
C LYS A 190 7.79 -5.99 -14.92
N ALA A 191 7.83 -4.83 -15.57
CA ALA A 191 7.95 -4.74 -17.02
C ALA A 191 9.30 -5.26 -17.53
N ILE A 192 10.40 -5.00 -16.82
CA ILE A 192 11.74 -5.53 -17.16
C ILE A 192 11.77 -7.06 -17.04
N ILE A 193 11.22 -7.60 -15.95
CA ILE A 193 11.12 -9.07 -15.79
C ILE A 193 10.29 -9.68 -16.92
N PHE A 194 9.15 -9.07 -17.25
CA PHE A 194 8.31 -9.52 -18.36
C PHE A 194 9.02 -9.41 -19.72
N LEU A 195 9.78 -8.33 -19.94
CA LEU A 195 10.59 -8.13 -21.13
C LEU A 195 11.58 -9.28 -21.32
N PHE A 196 12.34 -9.64 -20.29
CA PHE A 196 13.28 -10.76 -20.34
C PHE A 196 12.58 -12.11 -20.52
N LYS A 197 11.39 -12.29 -19.93
CA LYS A 197 10.66 -13.55 -20.03
C LYS A 197 10.04 -13.79 -21.42
N GLU A 198 9.46 -12.76 -22.03
CA GLU A 198 8.56 -12.94 -23.18
C GLU A 198 9.07 -12.32 -24.49
N LYS A 199 9.91 -11.27 -24.43
CA LYS A 199 10.27 -10.47 -25.62
C LYS A 199 11.74 -10.56 -25.97
N CYS A 200 12.62 -10.53 -24.97
CA CYS A 200 14.08 -10.47 -25.16
C CYS A 200 14.76 -11.32 -24.08
N PRO A 201 14.83 -12.65 -24.23
CA PRO A 201 15.48 -13.53 -23.26
C PRO A 201 17.01 -13.39 -23.21
N GLY A 202 17.61 -12.70 -24.17
CA GLY A 202 19.04 -12.43 -24.22
C GLY A 202 19.44 -11.13 -23.53
N SER A 203 20.75 -10.95 -23.38
CA SER A 203 21.35 -9.69 -22.94
C SER A 203 21.36 -8.64 -24.06
N PHE A 204 21.31 -7.36 -23.70
CA PHE A 204 21.34 -6.24 -24.67
C PHE A 204 22.06 -5.00 -24.09
N PRO A 205 22.57 -4.08 -24.93
CA PRO A 205 23.23 -2.86 -24.47
C PRO A 205 22.30 -1.91 -23.69
N LEU A 206 22.86 -1.15 -22.74
CA LEU A 206 22.13 -0.19 -21.90
C LEU A 206 21.28 0.79 -22.72
N ASP A 207 21.80 1.28 -23.85
CA ASP A 207 21.14 2.28 -24.70
C ASP A 207 19.83 1.76 -25.32
N GLU A 208 19.71 0.44 -25.52
CA GLU A 208 18.50 -0.15 -26.06
C GLU A 208 17.37 -0.29 -25.03
N LEU A 209 17.66 -0.15 -23.72
CA LEU A 209 16.68 -0.42 -22.65
C LEU A 209 15.38 0.37 -22.83
N ILE A 210 15.48 1.65 -23.20
CA ILE A 210 14.32 2.52 -23.38
C ILE A 210 13.42 1.99 -24.51
N ASP A 211 14.02 1.56 -25.62
CA ASP A 211 13.28 1.04 -26.76
C ASP A 211 12.69 -0.34 -26.51
N LYS A 212 13.40 -1.20 -25.77
CA LYS A 212 12.85 -2.48 -25.30
C LYS A 212 11.66 -2.27 -24.35
N LEU A 213 11.75 -1.30 -23.44
CA LEU A 213 10.64 -0.96 -22.54
C LEU A 213 9.40 -0.45 -23.28
N LYS A 214 9.57 0.26 -24.40
CA LYS A 214 8.45 0.63 -25.28
C LYS A 214 7.72 -0.59 -25.85
N MET A 215 8.45 -1.68 -26.18
CA MET A 215 7.84 -2.93 -26.69
C MET A 215 6.88 -3.60 -25.70
N VAL A 216 7.03 -3.31 -24.40
CA VAL A 216 6.16 -3.81 -23.32
C VAL A 216 5.21 -2.73 -22.78
N ASN A 217 4.90 -1.72 -23.61
CA ASN A 217 3.99 -0.61 -23.33
C ASN A 217 4.45 0.36 -22.21
N VAL A 218 5.75 0.44 -21.94
CA VAL A 218 6.33 1.42 -21.00
C VAL A 218 6.96 2.58 -21.79
N ALA A 219 6.13 3.34 -22.52
CA ALA A 219 6.62 4.32 -23.49
C ALA A 219 7.12 5.66 -22.91
N ASN A 220 6.79 5.97 -21.65
CA ASN A 220 7.13 7.23 -20.97
C ASN A 220 8.13 7.03 -19.83
N PHE A 221 8.96 5.98 -19.94
CA PHE A 221 10.01 5.71 -18.96
C PHE A 221 11.04 6.83 -18.99
N ALA A 222 11.30 7.41 -17.82
CA ALA A 222 12.38 8.35 -17.61
C ALA A 222 12.97 8.08 -16.21
N PRO A 223 14.29 7.85 -16.07
CA PRO A 223 14.93 7.56 -14.79
C PRO A 223 14.73 8.69 -13.77
N GLU A 224 14.66 9.93 -14.24
CA GLU A 224 14.44 11.13 -13.40
C GLU A 224 13.10 11.08 -12.65
N LYS A 225 12.04 10.52 -13.25
CA LYS A 225 10.72 10.37 -12.61
C LYS A 225 10.71 9.32 -11.49
N LEU A 226 11.77 8.51 -11.44
CA LEU A 226 12.01 7.50 -10.42
C LEU A 226 13.08 7.96 -9.41
N GLY A 227 13.55 9.22 -9.50
CA GLY A 227 14.57 9.75 -8.60
C GLY A 227 16.01 9.45 -9.01
N TYR A 228 16.25 8.90 -10.20
CA TYR A 228 17.60 8.60 -10.69
C TYR A 228 18.07 9.66 -11.68
N LYS A 229 19.29 10.17 -11.47
CA LYS A 229 19.91 11.17 -12.36
C LYS A 229 20.18 10.66 -13.78
N THR A 230 20.54 9.38 -13.90
CA THR A 230 20.93 8.77 -15.18
C THR A 230 20.36 7.38 -15.32
N LEU A 231 20.27 6.90 -16.56
CA LEU A 231 19.85 5.53 -16.87
C LEU A 231 20.78 4.49 -16.22
N GLU A 232 22.09 4.77 -16.22
CA GLU A 232 23.08 3.91 -15.59
C GLU A 232 22.90 3.81 -14.08
N LYS A 233 22.64 4.94 -13.38
CA LYS A 233 22.33 4.91 -11.94
C LYS A 233 21.07 4.09 -11.65
N PHE A 234 20.03 4.22 -12.47
CA PHE A 234 18.81 3.41 -12.36
C PHE A 234 19.11 1.92 -12.45
N VAL A 235 19.81 1.49 -13.51
CA VAL A 235 20.12 0.07 -13.75
C VAL A 235 21.07 -0.49 -12.68
N LYS A 236 22.07 0.27 -12.23
CA LYS A 236 22.95 -0.12 -11.12
C LYS A 236 22.19 -0.31 -9.80
N GLY A 237 21.13 0.44 -9.57
CA GLY A 237 20.30 0.36 -8.37
C GLY A 237 19.27 -0.77 -8.38
N GLN A 238 19.09 -1.47 -9.52
CA GLN A 238 18.13 -2.55 -9.59
C GLN A 238 18.65 -3.82 -8.90
N PRO A 239 17.79 -4.54 -8.17
CA PRO A 239 18.22 -5.75 -7.49
C PRO A 239 18.53 -6.87 -8.50
N PRO A 240 19.47 -7.79 -8.21
CA PRO A 240 19.89 -8.88 -9.11
C PRO A 240 18.76 -9.81 -9.58
N LYS A 241 17.65 -9.85 -8.83
CA LYS A 241 16.42 -10.59 -9.17
C LYS A 241 15.62 -9.98 -10.32
N VAL A 242 15.85 -8.72 -10.65
CA VAL A 242 15.18 -8.00 -11.75
C VAL A 242 16.05 -8.03 -13.01
N LEU A 243 17.32 -7.67 -12.86
CA LEU A 243 18.30 -7.64 -13.95
C LEU A 243 19.72 -7.78 -13.41
N LEU A 244 20.66 -8.12 -14.27
CA LEU A 244 22.09 -8.04 -14.02
C LEU A 244 22.70 -7.00 -14.94
N TYR A 245 23.62 -6.17 -14.43
CA TYR A 245 24.28 -5.13 -15.20
C TYR A 245 25.79 -5.27 -15.12
N ASP A 246 26.42 -5.46 -16.28
CA ASP A 246 27.88 -5.42 -16.40
C ASP A 246 28.33 -3.99 -16.72
N ARG A 247 29.03 -3.39 -15.75
CA ARG A 247 29.52 -2.01 -15.85
C ARG A 247 30.61 -1.84 -16.90
N LYS A 248 31.37 -2.89 -17.21
CA LYS A 248 32.50 -2.81 -18.16
C LYS A 248 32.01 -2.81 -19.60
N THR A 249 31.03 -3.66 -19.88
CA THR A 249 30.47 -3.84 -21.23
C THR A 249 29.20 -3.03 -21.45
N GLN A 250 28.65 -2.42 -20.39
CA GLN A 250 27.37 -1.72 -20.38
C GLN A 250 26.21 -2.58 -20.90
N VAL A 251 26.26 -3.88 -20.62
CA VAL A 251 25.24 -4.84 -21.03
C VAL A 251 24.30 -5.16 -19.86
N ILE A 252 23.00 -5.21 -20.17
CA ILE A 252 21.95 -5.66 -19.27
C ILE A 252 21.61 -7.10 -19.63
N SER A 253 21.62 -7.97 -18.62
CA SER A 253 21.35 -9.40 -18.73
C SER A 253 20.12 -9.79 -17.90
N PRO A 254 19.43 -10.88 -18.29
CA PRO A 254 18.33 -11.41 -17.51
C PRO A 254 18.79 -11.80 -16.09
N PRO A 255 17.87 -11.79 -15.10
CA PRO A 255 18.20 -12.24 -13.75
C PRO A 255 18.59 -13.72 -13.77
N LYS A 256 19.55 -14.11 -12.91
CA LYS A 256 19.90 -15.52 -12.71
C LYS A 256 18.70 -16.26 -12.13
N THR A 257 17.93 -16.90 -13.00
CA THR A 257 16.93 -17.87 -12.55
C THR A 257 17.66 -19.15 -12.15
N ALA A 258 17.21 -19.80 -11.08
CA ALA A 258 17.83 -21.04 -10.60
C ALA A 258 17.95 -22.13 -11.68
N ALA A 259 17.16 -22.04 -12.75
CA ALA A 259 17.20 -22.96 -13.89
C ALA A 259 18.42 -22.78 -14.83
N SER A 260 19.10 -21.62 -14.83
CA SER A 260 20.27 -21.39 -15.70
C SER A 260 21.60 -21.78 -15.05
N ALA A 261 21.60 -22.19 -13.79
CA ALA A 261 22.80 -22.67 -13.09
C ALA A 261 23.16 -24.13 -13.45
N SER A 262 22.30 -24.82 -14.20
CA SER A 262 22.48 -26.24 -14.56
C SER A 262 23.07 -26.45 -15.97
N SER A 263 23.60 -25.41 -16.61
CA SER A 263 24.06 -25.45 -18.01
C SER A 263 25.47 -24.90 -18.22
N SER A 264 26.31 -24.89 -17.17
CA SER A 264 27.74 -24.58 -17.27
C SER A 264 28.56 -25.69 -16.67
#